data_AF-A0A932G0G5-F1
#
_entry.id   AF-A0A932G0G5-F1
#
_cell.length_a   1.000
_cell.length_b   1.000
_cell.length_c   1.000
_cell.angle_alpha   90.00
_cell.angle_beta   90.00
_cell.angle_gamma   90.00
#
_symmetry.space_group_name_H-M   'P 1'
#
loop_
_entity.id
_entity.type
_entity.pdbx_description
1 polymer ?
#
loop_
_entity_poly.entity_id
_entity_poly.type
_entity_poly.pdbx_seq_one_letter_code
_entity_poly.pdbx_strand_id
1 'polypeptide(L)'
;MRWIAAIALVVGLAGLAFSDERRAPGVRQARSVGSPQDGRLLHGRRLRETPFIEILPHAAPRGRRFGTEELVGVLTRAAGAVADKHPGSTLRVADLSARGGGDVHMHASHESGRDADVAFYLRDAGGADARPPRFVKMIVGRSADGSLVFDAARNWTFVEALVADRRTTVTHVFVAEHLKALLVAEARAAGARPGRIERAEAILTQPRGAFPHDNHFHIRVACAPEDRPECVDGTRRSRRR
;
A
#
# COMPACT_ATOMS: atom_id res chain seq x y z
N MET A 1 2.40 69.30 13.74
CA MET A 1 2.06 68.47 12.56
C MET A 1 2.53 67.04 12.83
N ARG A 2 1.66 66.08 12.56
CA ARG A 2 1.71 64.68 13.02
C ARG A 2 2.80 63.89 12.29
N TRP A 3 3.65 63.18 13.04
CA TRP A 3 4.53 62.14 12.52
C TRP A 3 3.82 60.79 12.66
N ILE A 4 3.61 60.09 11.54
CA ILE A 4 3.06 58.72 11.51
C ILE A 4 4.26 57.77 11.55
N ALA A 5 4.36 56.95 12.59
CA ALA A 5 5.31 55.84 12.64
C ALA A 5 4.68 54.63 11.94
N ALA A 6 5.31 54.18 10.85
CA ALA A 6 4.95 52.94 10.16
C ALA A 6 5.59 51.75 10.89
N ILE A 7 4.78 50.83 11.40
CA ILE A 7 5.24 49.55 11.94
C ILE A 7 5.35 48.57 10.77
N ALA A 8 6.57 48.20 10.40
CA ALA A 8 6.83 47.13 9.45
C ALA A 8 6.74 45.78 10.18
N LEU A 9 5.71 44.98 9.86
CA LEU A 9 5.56 43.62 10.35
C LEU A 9 6.44 42.69 9.48
N VAL A 10 7.55 42.20 10.04
CA VAL A 10 8.37 41.16 9.39
C VAL A 10 7.73 39.81 9.71
N VAL A 11 7.04 39.22 8.72
CA VAL A 11 6.54 37.85 8.81
C VAL A 11 7.70 36.92 8.48
N GLY A 12 8.27 36.28 9.49
CA GLY A 12 9.27 35.22 9.32
C GLY A 12 8.63 33.95 8.77
N LEU A 13 8.94 33.60 7.52
CA LEU A 13 8.65 32.28 6.95
C LEU A 13 9.62 31.26 7.56
N ALA A 14 9.20 30.57 8.61
CA ALA A 14 9.90 29.39 9.10
C ALA A 14 9.70 28.24 8.10
N GLY A 15 10.66 28.06 7.19
CA GLY A 15 10.76 26.86 6.37
C GLY A 15 11.03 25.66 7.27
N LEU A 16 10.08 24.73 7.36
CA LEU A 16 10.29 23.43 7.96
C LEU A 16 11.23 22.63 7.05
N ALA A 17 12.52 22.70 7.32
CA ALA A 17 13.51 21.79 6.78
C ALA A 17 13.24 20.39 7.39
N PHE A 18 12.79 19.45 6.57
CA PHE A 18 12.77 18.04 6.94
C PHE A 18 14.21 17.54 7.01
N SER A 19 14.74 17.49 8.22
CA SER A 19 16.03 16.87 8.52
C SER A 19 15.96 15.38 8.15
N ASP A 20 16.94 14.92 7.37
CA ASP A 20 17.17 13.50 7.11
C ASP A 20 17.66 12.85 8.42
N GLU A 21 16.73 12.26 9.18
CA GLU A 21 17.03 11.54 10.41
C GLU A 21 17.85 10.29 10.09
N ARG A 22 19.18 10.42 10.18
CA ARG A 22 20.07 9.27 10.32
C ARG A 22 19.68 8.51 11.59
N ARG A 23 19.07 7.34 11.41
CA ARG A 23 18.57 6.44 12.48
C ARG A 23 19.68 6.07 13.47
N ALA A 24 19.33 6.04 14.76
CA ALA A 24 20.23 5.67 15.85
C ALA A 24 20.82 4.25 15.68
N PRO A 25 22.12 4.03 16.00
CA PRO A 25 22.72 2.71 15.97
C PRO A 25 22.09 1.80 17.05
N GLY A 26 21.67 0.59 16.68
CA GLY A 26 21.24 -0.45 17.62
C GLY A 26 19.78 -0.92 17.52
N VAL A 27 18.92 -0.22 16.77
CA VAL A 27 17.59 -0.76 16.43
C VAL A 27 17.78 -1.87 15.40
N ARG A 28 17.48 -3.12 15.79
CA ARG A 28 17.43 -4.23 14.83
C ARG A 28 16.35 -3.91 13.80
N GLN A 29 16.76 -3.60 12.58
CA GLN A 29 15.85 -3.32 11.48
C GLN A 29 15.08 -4.58 11.12
N ALA A 30 13.83 -4.41 10.66
CA ALA A 30 13.08 -5.50 10.09
C ALA A 30 13.84 -6.04 8.87
N ARG A 31 14.03 -7.36 8.78
CA ARG A 31 14.73 -8.01 7.68
C ARG A 31 13.89 -9.10 7.05
N SER A 32 13.78 -9.05 5.73
CA SER A 32 13.19 -10.12 4.92
C SER A 32 14.25 -11.19 4.63
N VAL A 33 13.91 -12.46 4.84
CA VAL A 33 14.76 -13.61 4.51
C VAL A 33 13.97 -14.54 3.60
N GLY A 34 14.61 -15.05 2.54
CA GLY A 34 14.01 -15.96 1.57
C GLY A 34 13.09 -15.27 0.57
N SER A 35 12.18 -16.06 0.01
CA SER A 35 11.18 -15.59 -0.96
C SER A 35 9.87 -15.22 -0.27
N PRO A 36 8.90 -14.59 -0.95
CA PRO A 36 7.61 -14.33 -0.34
C PRO A 36 6.79 -15.60 -0.04
N GLN A 37 7.15 -16.76 -0.63
CA GLN A 37 6.47 -18.07 -0.48
C GLN A 37 7.27 -19.11 0.30
N ASP A 38 8.51 -18.79 0.69
CA ASP A 38 9.42 -19.66 1.45
C ASP A 38 10.40 -18.73 2.14
N GLY A 39 9.96 -18.15 3.25
CA GLY A 39 10.64 -17.01 3.86
C GLY A 39 10.38 -16.82 5.34
N ARG A 40 11.08 -15.84 5.91
CA ARG A 40 10.93 -15.40 7.30
C ARG A 40 11.03 -13.89 7.38
N LEU A 41 10.44 -13.34 8.43
CA LEU A 41 10.56 -11.94 8.80
C LEU A 41 11.25 -11.85 10.15
N LEU A 42 12.45 -11.26 10.16
CA LEU A 42 13.18 -11.00 11.40
C LEU A 42 12.87 -9.59 11.87
N HIS A 43 12.57 -9.42 13.16
CA HIS A 43 12.34 -8.11 13.78
C HIS A 43 11.28 -7.25 13.06
N GLY A 44 10.23 -7.91 12.53
CA GLY A 44 9.19 -7.26 11.72
C GLY A 44 8.59 -6.02 12.36
N ARG A 45 8.42 -4.97 11.56
CA ARG A 45 7.72 -3.76 11.95
C ARG A 45 6.22 -4.02 11.94
N ARG A 46 5.56 -3.69 13.06
CA ARG A 46 4.09 -3.77 13.14
C ARG A 46 3.46 -2.58 12.43
N LEU A 47 2.52 -2.85 11.51
CA LEU A 47 1.61 -1.83 10.98
C LEU A 47 0.67 -1.37 12.10
N ARG A 48 0.61 -0.06 12.32
CA ARG A 48 -0.26 0.58 13.31
C ARG A 48 -1.41 1.28 12.60
N GLU A 49 -2.56 1.28 13.24
CA GLU A 49 -3.69 2.09 12.80
C GLU A 49 -3.35 3.57 12.96
N THR A 50 -3.87 4.38 12.05
CA THR A 50 -3.75 5.84 12.01
C THR A 50 -5.13 6.39 11.62
N PRO A 51 -5.35 7.72 11.63
CA PRO A 51 -6.60 8.29 11.12
C PRO A 51 -6.94 7.88 9.67
N PHE A 52 -5.95 7.45 8.89
CA PHE A 52 -6.09 7.05 7.49
C PHE A 52 -5.69 5.59 7.21
N ILE A 53 -5.46 4.78 8.26
CA ILE A 53 -5.23 3.33 8.17
C ILE A 53 -6.02 2.62 9.25
N GLU A 54 -6.86 1.68 8.85
CA GLU A 54 -7.66 0.83 9.74
C GLU A 54 -7.41 -0.64 9.41
N ILE A 55 -7.33 -1.50 10.43
CA ILE A 55 -7.27 -2.93 10.22
C ILE A 55 -8.68 -3.48 10.02
N LEU A 56 -8.87 -4.24 8.94
CA LEU A 56 -10.14 -4.85 8.63
C LEU A 56 -10.66 -5.70 9.81
N PRO A 57 -11.91 -5.50 10.26
CA PRO A 57 -12.44 -6.22 11.42
C PRO A 57 -12.31 -7.74 11.34
N HIS A 58 -12.60 -8.35 10.18
CA HIS A 58 -12.48 -9.80 10.00
C HIS A 58 -11.02 -10.30 10.02
N ALA A 59 -10.05 -9.43 9.76
CA ALA A 59 -8.61 -9.74 9.77
C ALA A 59 -7.97 -9.50 11.13
N ALA A 60 -8.55 -8.60 11.92
CA ALA A 60 -8.00 -8.16 13.19
C ALA A 60 -7.59 -9.31 14.14
N PRO A 61 -8.39 -10.39 14.33
CA PRO A 61 -8.04 -11.51 15.21
C PRO A 61 -6.84 -12.34 14.76
N ARG A 62 -6.49 -12.32 13.46
CA ARG A 62 -5.39 -13.13 12.92
C ARG A 62 -4.00 -12.61 13.34
N GLY A 63 -3.90 -11.34 13.73
CA GLY A 63 -2.65 -10.75 14.23
C GLY A 63 -1.51 -10.61 13.20
N ARG A 64 -1.79 -10.84 11.91
CA ARG A 64 -0.83 -10.80 10.79
C ARG A 64 -0.58 -9.37 10.31
N ARG A 65 0.07 -8.57 11.15
CA ARG A 65 0.24 -7.12 10.94
C ARG A 65 1.71 -6.71 10.86
N PHE A 66 2.59 -7.60 10.42
CA PHE A 66 4.03 -7.36 10.44
C PHE A 66 4.62 -7.37 9.04
N GLY A 67 5.49 -6.41 8.76
CA GLY A 67 6.20 -6.31 7.49
C GLY A 67 7.59 -5.73 7.67
N THR A 68 8.31 -5.55 6.57
CA THR A 68 9.56 -4.78 6.57
C THR A 68 9.29 -3.29 6.73
N GLU A 69 10.35 -2.50 6.93
CA GLU A 69 10.25 -1.04 7.01
C GLU A 69 9.73 -0.43 5.70
N GLU A 70 10.11 -1.02 4.58
CA GLU A 70 9.73 -0.63 3.23
C GLU A 70 8.23 -0.84 3.03
N LEU A 71 7.72 -2.04 3.31
CA LEU A 71 6.30 -2.35 3.14
C LEU A 71 5.42 -1.47 4.03
N VAL A 72 5.70 -1.41 5.32
CA VAL A 72 4.91 -0.59 6.26
C VAL A 72 5.02 0.89 5.90
N GLY A 73 6.21 1.33 5.49
CA GLY A 73 6.47 2.70 5.08
C GLY A 73 5.70 3.11 3.83
N VAL A 74 5.74 2.32 2.76
CA VAL A 74 5.07 2.65 1.50
C VAL A 74 3.55 2.61 1.65
N LEU A 75 3.00 1.65 2.41
CA LEU A 75 1.57 1.61 2.73
C LEU A 75 1.15 2.87 3.49
N THR A 76 1.96 3.31 4.46
CA THR A 76 1.65 4.51 5.25
C THR A 76 1.66 5.77 4.40
N ARG A 77 2.67 5.93 3.54
CA ARG A 77 2.78 7.10 2.65
C ARG A 77 1.67 7.11 1.59
N ALA A 78 1.33 5.95 1.02
CA ALA A 78 0.27 5.85 0.04
C ALA A 78 -1.12 6.10 0.64
N ALA A 79 -1.40 5.59 1.84
CA ALA A 79 -2.63 5.90 2.55
C ALA A 79 -2.75 7.39 2.91
N GLY A 80 -1.64 8.01 3.35
CA GLY A 80 -1.57 9.45 3.59
C GLY A 80 -1.87 10.27 2.34
N ALA A 81 -1.27 9.92 1.20
CA ALA A 81 -1.52 10.61 -0.08
C ALA A 81 -3.00 10.54 -0.50
N VAL A 82 -3.69 9.43 -0.22
CA VAL A 82 -5.14 9.34 -0.46
C VAL A 82 -5.91 10.23 0.51
N ALA A 83 -5.58 10.22 1.80
CA ALA A 83 -6.24 11.06 2.79
C ALA A 83 -6.05 12.56 2.51
N ASP A 84 -4.89 12.97 2.00
CA ASP A 84 -4.60 14.36 1.62
C ASP A 84 -5.41 14.81 0.41
N LYS A 85 -5.48 13.97 -0.64
CA LYS A 85 -6.20 14.29 -1.88
C LYS A 85 -7.71 14.08 -1.77
N HIS A 86 -8.12 13.14 -0.91
CA HIS A 86 -9.51 12.73 -0.69
C HIS A 86 -9.79 12.71 0.83
N PRO A 87 -10.07 13.87 1.45
CA PRO A 87 -10.26 13.97 2.89
C PRO A 87 -11.28 12.98 3.45
N GLY A 88 -10.97 12.43 4.61
CA GLY A 88 -11.78 11.42 5.29
C GLY A 88 -11.54 9.99 4.81
N SER A 89 -10.77 9.75 3.75
CA SER A 89 -10.49 8.39 3.26
C SER A 89 -9.60 7.59 4.23
N THR A 90 -9.87 6.30 4.35
CA THR A 90 -9.10 5.38 5.23
C THR A 90 -8.74 4.12 4.47
N LEU A 91 -7.43 3.82 4.37
CA LEU A 91 -6.97 2.55 3.82
C LEU A 91 -7.31 1.42 4.79
N ARG A 92 -8.00 0.39 4.29
CA ARG A 92 -8.34 -0.79 5.08
C ARG A 92 -7.40 -1.94 4.77
N VAL A 93 -6.68 -2.41 5.79
CA VAL A 93 -5.61 -3.41 5.64
C VAL A 93 -6.00 -4.72 6.31
N ALA A 94 -5.79 -5.84 5.64
CA ALA A 94 -5.99 -7.18 6.20
C ALA A 94 -4.67 -7.81 6.63
N ASP A 95 -4.19 -8.81 5.89
CA ASP A 95 -3.03 -9.60 6.25
C ASP A 95 -1.75 -9.02 5.63
N LEU A 96 -0.75 -8.82 6.49
CA LEU A 96 0.67 -8.81 6.13
C LEU A 96 1.25 -10.18 6.58
N SER A 97 2.50 -10.23 7.01
CA SER A 97 3.08 -11.42 7.62
C SER A 97 2.67 -11.60 9.08
N ALA A 98 2.80 -12.85 9.56
CA ALA A 98 2.96 -13.12 10.98
C ALA A 98 4.23 -12.44 11.54
N ARG A 99 4.33 -12.27 12.86
CA ARG A 99 5.44 -11.56 13.52
C ARG A 99 6.84 -12.05 13.09
N GLY A 100 6.99 -13.36 12.91
CA GLY A 100 8.23 -14.00 12.46
C GLY A 100 8.26 -14.38 10.98
N GLY A 101 7.21 -14.02 10.22
CA GLY A 101 7.02 -14.56 8.87
C GLY A 101 6.72 -16.07 8.89
N GLY A 102 7.21 -16.78 7.88
CA GLY A 102 6.94 -18.21 7.66
C GLY A 102 5.53 -18.47 7.13
N ASP A 103 5.16 -19.75 7.04
CA ASP A 103 3.86 -20.19 6.51
C ASP A 103 2.70 -19.43 7.16
N VAL A 104 1.90 -18.79 6.32
CA VAL A 104 0.74 -18.00 6.73
C VAL A 104 -0.51 -18.70 6.23
N HIS A 105 -1.19 -19.44 7.12
CA HIS A 105 -2.40 -20.19 6.77
C HIS A 105 -3.40 -19.38 5.90
N MET A 106 -3.88 -20.00 4.82
CA MET A 106 -4.72 -19.43 3.73
C MET A 106 -3.99 -18.57 2.69
N HIS A 107 -2.69 -18.34 2.82
CA HIS A 107 -1.89 -17.57 1.87
C HIS A 107 -0.79 -18.42 1.25
N ALA A 108 -0.60 -18.27 -0.06
CA ALA A 108 0.55 -18.86 -0.75
C ALA A 108 1.82 -18.02 -0.61
N SER A 109 1.73 -16.82 -0.01
CA SER A 109 2.87 -15.92 0.25
C SER A 109 2.69 -15.22 1.61
N HIS A 110 3.19 -14.00 1.80
CA HIS A 110 3.23 -13.29 3.09
C HIS A 110 4.22 -13.88 4.08
N GLU A 111 5.22 -14.65 3.64
CA GLU A 111 6.14 -15.29 4.57
C GLU A 111 7.34 -14.41 4.97
N SER A 112 7.68 -13.39 4.18
CA SER A 112 8.93 -12.61 4.36
C SER A 112 8.74 -11.14 4.70
N GLY A 113 7.52 -10.72 5.05
CA GLY A 113 7.23 -9.33 5.45
C GLY A 113 7.10 -8.34 4.29
N ARG A 114 6.97 -8.84 3.05
CA ARG A 114 6.97 -8.03 1.83
C ARG A 114 5.64 -8.01 1.09
N ASP A 115 4.62 -8.68 1.60
CA ASP A 115 3.28 -8.73 1.04
C ASP A 115 2.24 -8.09 1.96
N ALA A 116 1.23 -7.44 1.38
CA ALA A 116 0.07 -6.90 2.11
C ALA A 116 -1.21 -6.99 1.29
N ASP A 117 -2.29 -7.44 1.94
CA ASP A 117 -3.64 -7.37 1.40
C ASP A 117 -4.35 -6.10 1.89
N VAL A 118 -4.83 -5.27 0.97
CA VAL A 118 -5.57 -4.06 1.28
C VAL A 118 -6.88 -3.98 0.51
N ALA A 119 -7.93 -3.50 1.14
CA ALA A 119 -9.22 -3.34 0.49
C ALA A 119 -9.14 -2.24 -0.55
N PHE A 120 -10.00 -2.35 -1.56
CA PHE A 120 -10.28 -1.22 -2.42
C PHE A 120 -10.97 -0.11 -1.62
N TYR A 121 -10.72 1.14 -2.02
CA TYR A 121 -11.61 2.22 -1.69
C TYR A 121 -12.92 2.01 -2.45
N LEU A 122 -14.04 2.02 -1.73
CA LEU A 122 -15.36 1.83 -2.29
C LEU A 122 -16.22 3.03 -1.95
N ARG A 123 -17.23 3.27 -2.77
CA ARG A 123 -18.29 4.23 -2.48
C ARG A 123 -19.65 3.57 -2.59
N ASP A 124 -20.63 4.10 -1.87
CA ASP A 124 -22.01 3.66 -2.02
C ASP A 124 -22.66 4.25 -3.30
N ALA A 125 -23.92 3.90 -3.54
CA ALA A 125 -24.69 4.43 -4.67
C ALA A 125 -24.85 5.97 -4.66
N GLY A 126 -24.78 6.60 -3.48
CA GLY A 126 -24.82 8.05 -3.32
C GLY A 126 -23.45 8.74 -3.51
N GLY A 127 -22.39 7.95 -3.70
CA GLY A 127 -21.03 8.44 -3.88
C GLY A 127 -20.25 8.69 -2.59
N ALA A 128 -20.83 8.38 -1.43
CA ALA A 128 -20.15 8.51 -0.14
C ALA A 128 -19.14 7.36 0.07
N ASP A 129 -18.08 7.61 0.82
CA ASP A 129 -17.08 6.60 1.18
C ASP A 129 -17.73 5.43 1.92
N ALA A 130 -17.51 4.21 1.42
CA ALA A 130 -18.13 3.00 1.93
C ALA A 130 -17.07 2.05 2.45
N ARG A 131 -17.23 1.64 3.72
CA ARG A 131 -16.23 0.84 4.42
C ARG A 131 -16.82 -0.47 4.94
N PRO A 132 -16.95 -1.50 4.08
CA PRO A 132 -17.41 -2.81 4.51
C PRO A 132 -16.39 -3.47 5.45
N PRO A 133 -16.82 -4.31 6.41
CA PRO A 133 -15.93 -4.94 7.39
C PRO A 133 -15.05 -6.06 6.82
N ARG A 134 -15.19 -6.35 5.52
CA ARG A 134 -14.52 -7.39 4.75
C ARG A 134 -14.26 -6.94 3.32
N PHE A 135 -13.37 -7.65 2.64
CA PHE A 135 -13.19 -7.50 1.20
C PHE A 135 -14.50 -7.75 0.46
N VAL A 136 -14.75 -6.94 -0.56
CA VAL A 136 -15.95 -7.02 -1.39
C VAL A 136 -15.53 -7.30 -2.81
N LYS A 137 -16.05 -8.39 -3.36
CA LYS A 137 -15.85 -8.77 -4.75
C LYS A 137 -16.50 -7.74 -5.68
N MET A 138 -15.71 -7.25 -6.63
CA MET A 138 -16.10 -6.25 -7.61
C MET A 138 -16.19 -6.89 -8.99
N ILE A 139 -17.38 -6.92 -9.55
CA ILE A 139 -17.68 -7.40 -10.90
C ILE A 139 -17.82 -6.15 -11.77
N VAL A 140 -16.83 -5.90 -12.64
CA VAL A 140 -16.79 -4.70 -13.50
C VAL A 140 -17.01 -3.41 -12.69
N GLY A 141 -16.34 -3.31 -11.54
CA GLY A 141 -16.38 -2.12 -10.69
C GLY A 141 -17.61 -1.99 -9.78
N ARG A 142 -18.49 -2.99 -9.69
CA ARG A 142 -19.63 -3.00 -8.74
C ARG A 142 -19.68 -4.25 -7.89
N SER A 143 -20.22 -4.16 -6.67
CA SER A 143 -20.56 -5.34 -5.87
C SER A 143 -21.68 -6.16 -6.52
N ALA A 144 -21.84 -7.41 -6.11
CA ALA A 144 -22.84 -8.33 -6.67
C ALA A 144 -24.29 -7.81 -6.53
N ASP A 145 -24.59 -7.09 -5.46
CA ASP A 145 -25.88 -6.44 -5.20
C ASP A 145 -25.97 -5.00 -5.77
N GLY A 146 -24.89 -4.52 -6.41
CA GLY A 146 -24.79 -3.18 -6.99
C GLY A 146 -24.72 -2.02 -5.99
N SER A 147 -24.74 -2.30 -4.68
CA SER A 147 -24.78 -1.28 -3.62
C SER A 147 -23.46 -0.53 -3.45
N LEU A 148 -22.35 -1.15 -3.84
CA LEU A 148 -21.00 -0.60 -3.75
C LEU A 148 -20.36 -0.47 -5.13
N VAL A 149 -19.59 0.60 -5.29
CA VAL A 149 -18.87 0.95 -6.52
C VAL A 149 -17.39 1.10 -6.22
N PHE A 150 -16.55 0.59 -7.11
CA PHE A 150 -15.10 0.74 -7.06
C PHE A 150 -14.74 2.22 -7.23
N ASP A 151 -14.08 2.79 -6.23
CA ASP A 151 -13.65 4.19 -6.28
C ASP A 151 -12.38 4.35 -7.12
N ALA A 152 -12.55 4.48 -8.43
CA ALA A 152 -11.42 4.59 -9.34
C ALA A 152 -10.50 5.76 -8.95
N ALA A 153 -11.02 6.93 -8.57
CA ALA A 153 -10.22 8.10 -8.22
C ALA A 153 -9.37 7.90 -6.95
N ARG A 154 -9.97 7.35 -5.87
CA ARG A 154 -9.23 7.04 -4.63
C ARG A 154 -8.25 5.90 -4.83
N ASN A 155 -8.66 4.81 -5.49
CA ASN A 155 -7.77 3.68 -5.76
C ASN A 155 -6.64 4.06 -6.73
N TRP A 156 -6.89 4.90 -7.73
CA TRP A 156 -5.83 5.44 -8.60
C TRP A 156 -4.87 6.29 -7.78
N THR A 157 -5.35 7.18 -6.92
CA THR A 157 -4.47 7.99 -6.06
C THR A 157 -3.58 7.12 -5.17
N PHE A 158 -4.12 6.02 -4.65
CA PHE A 158 -3.35 5.05 -3.89
C PHE A 158 -2.25 4.39 -4.74
N VAL A 159 -2.61 3.83 -5.90
CA VAL A 159 -1.65 3.19 -6.83
C VAL A 159 -0.61 4.19 -7.33
N GLU A 160 -1.04 5.41 -7.64
CA GLU A 160 -0.21 6.51 -8.09
C GLU A 160 0.88 6.86 -7.05
N ALA A 161 0.52 6.82 -5.76
CA ALA A 161 1.46 7.01 -4.66
C ALA A 161 2.45 5.83 -4.55
N LEU A 162 2.00 4.59 -4.73
CA LEU A 162 2.89 3.42 -4.76
C LEU A 162 3.96 3.53 -5.86
N VAL A 163 3.57 3.91 -7.09
CA VAL A 163 4.49 3.96 -8.26
C VAL A 163 5.40 5.18 -8.31
N ALA A 164 5.20 6.16 -7.43
CA ALA A 164 6.11 7.30 -7.30
C ALA A 164 6.93 7.28 -6.02
N ASP A 165 6.74 6.27 -5.20
CA ASP A 165 7.54 6.12 -4.01
C ASP A 165 9.01 5.93 -4.41
N ARG A 166 9.85 6.85 -3.92
CA ARG A 166 11.30 6.83 -4.21
C ARG A 166 12.11 6.05 -3.18
N ARG A 167 11.47 5.57 -2.11
CA ARG A 167 12.11 4.86 -0.99
C ARG A 167 11.89 3.36 -1.06
N THR A 168 10.84 2.92 -1.75
CA THR A 168 10.41 1.53 -1.79
C THR A 168 9.96 1.16 -3.20
N THR A 169 10.59 0.14 -3.78
CA THR A 169 10.17 -0.43 -5.06
C THR A 169 9.03 -1.41 -4.84
N VAL A 170 7.83 -1.04 -5.25
CA VAL A 170 6.70 -1.97 -5.39
C VAL A 170 6.88 -2.75 -6.68
N THR A 171 6.90 -4.07 -6.60
CA THR A 171 7.10 -4.94 -7.78
C THR A 171 5.79 -5.44 -8.37
N HIS A 172 4.79 -5.67 -7.52
CA HIS A 172 3.49 -6.15 -7.95
C HIS A 172 2.38 -5.52 -7.12
N VAL A 173 1.27 -5.25 -7.79
CA VAL A 173 -0.03 -5.02 -7.20
C VAL A 173 -0.98 -5.98 -7.91
N PHE A 174 -1.24 -7.13 -7.28
CA PHE A 174 -2.16 -8.10 -7.87
C PHE A 174 -3.58 -7.61 -7.76
N VAL A 175 -4.25 -7.58 -8.91
CA VAL A 175 -5.61 -7.08 -9.08
C VAL A 175 -6.21 -7.68 -10.34
N ALA A 176 -7.53 -7.82 -10.37
CA ALA A 176 -8.24 -8.32 -11.54
C ALA A 176 -8.11 -7.36 -12.74
N GLU A 177 -8.02 -7.94 -13.94
CA GLU A 177 -7.73 -7.19 -15.17
C GLU A 177 -8.80 -6.13 -15.47
N HIS A 178 -10.08 -6.42 -15.18
CA HIS A 178 -11.15 -5.44 -15.36
C HIS A 178 -11.03 -4.24 -14.42
N LEU A 179 -10.49 -4.42 -13.21
CA LEU A 179 -10.25 -3.32 -12.27
C LEU A 179 -8.98 -2.55 -12.64
N LYS A 180 -7.94 -3.24 -13.13
CA LYS A 180 -6.76 -2.59 -13.74
C LYS A 180 -7.19 -1.65 -14.87
N ALA A 181 -8.09 -2.08 -15.75
CA ALA A 181 -8.61 -1.25 -16.84
C ALA A 181 -9.30 0.03 -16.33
N LEU A 182 -10.09 -0.07 -15.24
CA LEU A 182 -10.71 1.10 -14.60
C LEU A 182 -9.68 2.07 -14.02
N LEU A 183 -8.62 1.56 -13.38
CA LEU A 183 -7.53 2.38 -12.83
C LEU A 183 -6.77 3.12 -13.92
N VAL A 184 -6.46 2.44 -15.03
CA VAL A 184 -5.75 3.05 -16.17
C VAL A 184 -6.62 4.08 -16.87
N ALA A 185 -7.92 3.81 -17.03
CA ALA A 185 -8.87 4.78 -17.57
C ALA A 185 -8.95 6.03 -16.69
N GLU A 186 -9.07 5.86 -15.37
CA GLU A 186 -9.05 6.96 -14.41
C GLU A 186 -7.74 7.74 -14.47
N ALA A 187 -6.60 7.05 -14.52
CA ALA A 187 -5.29 7.70 -14.61
C ALA A 187 -5.19 8.62 -15.83
N ARG A 188 -5.69 8.17 -16.99
CA ARG A 188 -5.74 8.96 -18.21
C ARG A 188 -6.70 10.14 -18.09
N ALA A 189 -7.90 9.91 -17.53
CA ALA A 189 -8.89 10.96 -17.31
C ALA A 189 -8.40 12.05 -16.34
N ALA A 190 -7.65 11.67 -15.31
CA ALA A 190 -7.04 12.56 -14.33
C ALA A 190 -5.78 13.29 -14.86
N GLY A 191 -5.36 13.05 -16.11
CA GLY A 191 -4.18 13.69 -16.70
C GLY A 191 -2.86 13.23 -16.07
N ALA A 192 -2.80 12.00 -15.55
CA ALA A 192 -1.57 11.46 -14.98
C ALA A 192 -0.44 11.42 -16.03
N ARG A 193 0.80 11.68 -15.58
CA ARG A 193 1.97 11.66 -16.46
C ARG A 193 2.10 10.29 -17.16
N PRO A 194 2.40 10.22 -18.48
CA PRO A 194 2.50 8.95 -19.20
C PRO A 194 3.41 7.92 -18.52
N GLY A 195 4.61 8.32 -18.10
CA GLY A 195 5.52 7.41 -17.40
C GLY A 195 5.04 6.93 -16.03
N ARG A 196 4.02 7.57 -15.43
CA ARG A 196 3.39 7.10 -14.18
C ARG A 196 2.31 6.05 -14.47
N ILE A 197 1.58 6.23 -15.57
CA ILE A 197 0.63 5.24 -16.08
C ILE A 197 1.39 3.97 -16.49
N GLU A 198 2.48 4.12 -17.25
CA GLU A 198 3.32 2.98 -17.69
C GLU A 198 3.85 2.17 -16.49
N ARG A 199 4.39 2.86 -15.46
CA ARG A 199 4.85 2.17 -14.24
C ARG A 199 3.71 1.47 -13.50
N ALA A 200 2.51 2.06 -13.46
CA ALA A 200 1.35 1.42 -12.86
C ALA A 200 0.91 0.19 -13.67
N GLU A 201 0.84 0.29 -14.99
CA GLU A 201 0.50 -0.82 -15.89
C GLU A 201 1.49 -1.99 -15.76
N ALA A 202 2.77 -1.71 -15.49
CA ALA A 202 3.82 -2.71 -15.29
C ALA A 202 3.69 -3.50 -13.98
N ILE A 203 3.22 -2.87 -12.89
CA ILE A 203 3.09 -3.56 -11.59
C ILE A 203 1.67 -4.10 -11.33
N LEU A 204 0.64 -3.50 -11.92
CA LEU A 204 -0.75 -3.97 -11.83
C LEU A 204 -0.88 -5.24 -12.66
N THR A 205 -1.00 -6.39 -12.00
CA THR A 205 -0.94 -7.69 -12.67
C THR A 205 -2.03 -8.62 -12.15
N GLN A 206 -2.84 -9.20 -13.03
CA GLN A 206 -3.66 -10.34 -12.63
C GLN A 206 -2.78 -11.60 -12.52
N PRO A 207 -2.75 -12.29 -11.38
CA PRO A 207 -1.95 -13.49 -11.24
C PRO A 207 -2.52 -14.64 -12.08
N ARG A 208 -1.64 -15.50 -12.58
CA ARG A 208 -2.01 -16.72 -13.30
C ARG A 208 -2.05 -17.91 -12.33
N GLY A 209 -3.05 -18.78 -12.45
CA GLY A 209 -3.17 -19.97 -11.60
C GLY A 209 -3.62 -19.68 -10.15
N ALA A 210 -4.16 -18.50 -9.89
CA ALA A 210 -4.77 -18.09 -8.62
C ALA A 210 -6.06 -17.30 -8.90
N PHE A 211 -6.81 -16.98 -7.83
CA PHE A 211 -7.96 -16.08 -7.96
C PHE A 211 -7.54 -14.70 -8.49
N PRO A 212 -8.41 -14.00 -9.23
CA PRO A 212 -8.03 -12.82 -9.99
C PRO A 212 -7.72 -11.58 -9.14
N HIS A 213 -7.95 -11.62 -7.81
CA HIS A 213 -7.86 -10.44 -6.93
C HIS A 213 -8.88 -9.36 -7.32
N ASP A 214 -10.14 -9.77 -7.44
CA ASP A 214 -11.27 -8.90 -7.74
C ASP A 214 -11.96 -8.36 -6.48
N ASN A 215 -11.40 -8.58 -5.29
CA ASN A 215 -11.95 -8.12 -4.01
C ASN A 215 -10.96 -7.32 -3.12
N HIS A 216 -9.67 -7.28 -3.48
CA HIS A 216 -8.62 -6.54 -2.78
C HIS A 216 -7.40 -6.33 -3.69
N PHE A 217 -6.49 -5.45 -3.27
CA PHE A 217 -5.12 -5.40 -3.81
C PHE A 217 -4.21 -6.27 -2.95
N HIS A 218 -3.44 -7.16 -3.58
CA HIS A 218 -2.27 -7.78 -2.95
C HIS A 218 -1.02 -7.05 -3.42
N ILE A 219 -0.32 -6.39 -2.51
CA ILE A 219 0.86 -5.57 -2.82
C ILE A 219 2.12 -6.35 -2.46
N ARG A 220 3.13 -6.30 -3.32
CA ARG A 220 4.46 -6.86 -3.06
C ARG A 220 5.57 -5.82 -3.26
N VAL A 221 6.47 -5.73 -2.28
CA VAL A 221 7.69 -4.90 -2.39
C VAL A 221 8.92 -5.76 -2.73
N ALA A 222 9.90 -5.14 -3.39
CA ALA A 222 11.19 -5.75 -3.66
C ALA A 222 11.96 -6.01 -2.36
N CYS A 223 12.96 -6.88 -2.43
CA CYS A 223 13.99 -6.98 -1.40
C CYS A 223 14.69 -5.63 -1.23
N ALA A 224 14.80 -5.18 0.02
CA ALA A 224 15.69 -4.09 0.38
C ALA A 224 17.14 -4.46 0.00
N PRO A 225 17.96 -3.50 -0.50
CA PRO A 225 19.36 -3.77 -0.81
C PRO A 225 20.13 -4.42 0.35
N GLU A 226 19.82 -4.02 1.58
CA GLU A 226 20.48 -4.44 2.82
C GLU A 226 20.09 -5.86 3.26
N ASP A 227 18.97 -6.38 2.74
CA ASP A 227 18.50 -7.74 3.01
C ASP A 227 19.05 -8.76 2.01
N ARG A 228 19.81 -8.32 1.01
CA ARG A 228 20.45 -9.22 0.03
C ARG A 228 21.80 -9.73 0.54
N PRO A 229 22.17 -10.99 0.21
CA PRO A 229 21.47 -11.92 -0.69
C PRO A 229 20.45 -12.84 -0.01
N GLU A 230 20.20 -12.71 1.29
CA GLU A 230 19.29 -13.59 2.02
C GLU A 230 17.84 -13.45 1.56
N CYS A 231 17.41 -12.24 1.19
CA CYS A 231 16.15 -11.97 0.53
C CYS A 231 16.22 -12.25 -0.97
N VAL A 232 15.18 -12.89 -1.51
CA VAL A 232 15.05 -13.25 -2.93
C VAL A 232 13.71 -12.75 -3.48
N ASP A 233 13.71 -11.98 -4.57
CA ASP A 233 12.47 -11.45 -5.17
C ASP A 233 11.62 -12.51 -5.89
N GLY A 234 12.29 -13.47 -6.53
CA GLY A 234 11.62 -14.57 -7.21
C GLY A 234 11.12 -15.66 -6.26
N THR A 235 10.31 -16.58 -6.79
CA THR A 235 10.07 -17.86 -6.11
C THR A 235 11.41 -18.60 -6.03
N ARG A 236 11.79 -19.13 -4.86
CA ARG A 236 12.85 -20.14 -4.86
C ARG A 236 12.29 -21.31 -5.68
N ARG A 237 12.86 -21.58 -6.86
CA ARG A 237 12.68 -22.89 -7.50
C ARG A 237 12.99 -23.91 -6.41
N SER A 238 12.01 -24.73 -6.04
CA SER A 238 12.27 -25.81 -5.11
C SER A 238 13.49 -26.55 -5.64
N ARG A 239 14.55 -26.66 -4.83
CA ARG A 239 15.57 -27.66 -5.10
C ARG A 239 14.82 -28.97 -5.02
N ARG A 240 14.43 -29.52 -6.18
CA ARG A 240 14.03 -30.92 -6.28
C ARG A 240 15.16 -31.70 -5.61
N ARG A 241 14.88 -32.29 -4.45
CA ARG A 241 15.70 -33.34 -3.88
C ARG A 241 15.37 -34.62 -4.63
#